data_AF-A0A2I1HVM4-F1
#
_entry.id   AF-A0A2I1HVM4-F1
#
_cell.length_a   1.000
_cell.length_b   1.000
_cell.length_c   1.000
_cell.angle_alpha   90.00
_cell.angle_beta   90.00
_cell.angle_gamma   90.00
#
_symmetry.space_group_name_H-M   'P 1'
#
loop_
_entity.id
_entity.type
_entity.pdbx_description
1 polymer ?
#
loop_
_entity_poly.entity_id
_entity_poly.type
_entity_poly.pdbx_seq_one_letter_code
_entity_poly.pdbx_strand_id
1 'polypeptide(L)'
;MKFGSNFGIFKTSDYNLNLKERIVKYGKFYGILCEVCNNEINRHYIYCTYCYDKETDTNKKGQMTLGSKIFKTLDYNLDLKERRAKYWKFYGILCEECNKAIKRPDYYCTYCYDKETDTNKKGHMKFGSNFSIFKTSDYNLNLGERIAKFGKFYGILCGILCEECNKEIKLRLYCTYCYDRETDTNKKRQMLLGPNFGILDYNSNLKERREKYMNLDGILCEKCNQEINKYVYYCTYCHAKETDVIKKNHIKFGSNFGIFETFDYNLNLEERKVKYKKYDHIICEKCNNEIKKQYYNCNYCY
;
A
#
# COMPACT_ATOMS: atom_id res chain seq x y z
N MET A 1 -64.58 0.08 -14.10
CA MET A 1 -63.13 0.28 -13.94
C MET A 1 -62.85 1.75 -13.68
N LYS A 2 -62.12 2.09 -12.61
CA LYS A 2 -61.92 3.48 -12.13
C LYS A 2 -61.18 4.41 -13.13
N PHE A 3 -60.49 3.86 -14.12
CA PHE A 3 -59.63 4.60 -15.07
C PHE A 3 -60.03 4.45 -16.56
N GLY A 4 -61.19 3.86 -16.87
CA GLY A 4 -61.51 3.47 -18.25
C GLY A 4 -60.53 2.45 -18.83
N SER A 5 -60.30 2.47 -20.14
CA SER A 5 -59.40 1.54 -20.85
C SER A 5 -57.92 1.99 -20.90
N ASN A 6 -57.59 3.22 -20.49
CA ASN A 6 -56.24 3.77 -20.60
C ASN A 6 -55.52 3.81 -19.24
N PHE A 7 -55.14 2.62 -18.73
CA PHE A 7 -54.34 2.44 -17.53
C PHE A 7 -53.07 1.63 -17.81
N GLY A 8 -52.01 1.89 -17.03
CA GLY A 8 -50.77 1.14 -17.08
C GLY A 8 -50.74 0.03 -16.03
N ILE A 9 -50.06 -1.07 -16.35
CA ILE A 9 -49.72 -2.11 -15.37
C ILE A 9 -48.24 -1.95 -15.02
N PHE A 10 -47.95 -1.76 -13.73
CA PHE A 10 -46.60 -1.71 -13.19
C PHE A 10 -46.15 -3.11 -12.82
N LYS A 11 -45.13 -3.58 -13.54
CA LYS A 11 -44.56 -4.91 -13.36
C LYS A 11 -43.42 -4.88 -12.35
N THR A 12 -43.17 -5.98 -11.68
CA THR A 12 -42.01 -6.19 -10.81
C THR A 12 -40.70 -5.94 -11.56
N SER A 13 -40.65 -6.30 -12.86
CA SER A 13 -39.50 -5.98 -13.73
C SER A 13 -39.24 -4.48 -13.89
N ASP A 14 -40.23 -3.61 -13.63
CA ASP A 14 -40.08 -2.15 -13.75
C ASP A 14 -39.28 -1.55 -12.60
N TYR A 15 -39.00 -2.33 -11.55
CA TYR A 15 -38.01 -1.96 -10.55
C TYR A 15 -36.58 -1.89 -11.10
N ASN A 16 -36.31 -2.46 -12.29
CA ASN A 16 -35.04 -2.30 -13.01
C ASN A 16 -34.88 -0.95 -13.72
N LEU A 17 -35.94 -0.13 -13.75
CA LEU A 17 -35.91 1.23 -14.26
C LEU A 17 -35.63 2.20 -13.10
N ASN A 18 -34.87 3.27 -13.35
CA ASN A 18 -34.79 4.38 -12.41
C ASN A 18 -36.08 5.23 -12.43
N LEU A 19 -36.23 6.10 -11.43
CA LEU A 19 -37.41 6.95 -11.29
C LEU A 19 -37.72 7.77 -12.57
N LYS A 20 -36.71 8.34 -13.23
CA LYS A 20 -36.91 9.14 -14.45
C LYS A 20 -37.42 8.28 -15.61
N GLU A 21 -36.88 7.08 -15.78
CA GLU A 21 -37.32 6.11 -16.79
C GLU A 21 -38.76 5.66 -16.53
N ARG A 22 -39.13 5.45 -15.25
CA ARG A 22 -40.50 5.10 -14.86
C ARG A 22 -41.48 6.24 -15.15
N ILE A 23 -41.10 7.49 -14.87
CA ILE A 23 -41.91 8.69 -15.19
C ILE A 23 -42.19 8.74 -16.70
N VAL A 24 -41.17 8.53 -17.53
CA VAL A 24 -41.35 8.51 -18.99
C VAL A 24 -42.24 7.35 -19.42
N LYS A 25 -41.98 6.14 -18.91
CA LYS A 25 -42.74 4.92 -19.28
C LYS A 25 -44.23 5.06 -18.95
N TYR A 26 -44.55 5.62 -17.79
CA TYR A 26 -45.93 5.67 -17.29
C TYR A 26 -46.64 7.02 -17.47
N GLY A 27 -45.96 8.06 -17.97
CA GLY A 27 -46.49 9.42 -18.05
C GLY A 27 -47.78 9.57 -18.87
N LYS A 28 -48.04 8.66 -19.82
CA LYS A 28 -49.23 8.68 -20.71
C LYS A 28 -50.49 8.04 -20.14
N PHE A 29 -50.40 7.30 -19.03
CA PHE A 29 -51.54 6.56 -18.50
C PHE A 29 -52.36 7.40 -17.50
N TYR A 30 -53.67 7.15 -17.40
CA TYR A 30 -54.54 7.84 -16.44
C TYR A 30 -54.48 7.27 -15.01
N GLY A 31 -54.15 5.99 -14.89
CA GLY A 31 -53.86 5.31 -13.63
C GLY A 31 -52.81 4.23 -13.85
N ILE A 32 -52.12 3.84 -12.79
CA ILE A 32 -51.12 2.77 -12.81
C ILE A 32 -51.50 1.77 -11.73
N LEU A 33 -51.63 0.49 -12.06
CA LEU A 33 -51.93 -0.56 -11.10
C LEU A 33 -50.72 -1.48 -10.91
N CYS A 34 -50.44 -1.87 -9.67
CA CYS A 34 -49.39 -2.85 -9.38
C CYS A 34 -49.84 -4.26 -9.79
N GLU A 35 -49.01 -4.99 -10.54
CA GLU A 35 -49.34 -6.37 -10.96
C GLU A 35 -49.49 -7.36 -9.79
N VAL A 36 -48.84 -7.08 -8.64
CA VAL A 36 -48.76 -8.00 -7.50
C VAL A 36 -49.98 -7.87 -6.58
N CYS A 37 -50.36 -6.63 -6.27
CA CYS A 37 -51.39 -6.36 -5.27
C CYS A 37 -52.62 -5.62 -5.83
N ASN A 38 -52.66 -5.32 -7.13
CA ASN A 38 -53.72 -4.59 -7.82
C ASN A 38 -54.03 -3.19 -7.24
N ASN A 39 -53.21 -2.67 -6.33
CA ASN A 39 -53.36 -1.33 -5.79
C ASN A 39 -52.87 -0.28 -6.80
N GLU A 40 -53.51 0.88 -6.74
CA GLU A 40 -53.11 2.05 -7.51
C GLU A 40 -51.73 2.56 -7.05
N ILE A 41 -50.86 2.83 -8.01
CA ILE A 41 -49.53 3.40 -7.79
C ILE A 41 -49.62 4.92 -7.85
N ASN A 42 -49.09 5.56 -6.82
CA ASN A 42 -48.97 7.00 -6.76
C ASN A 42 -48.01 7.50 -7.86
N ARG A 43 -48.52 8.43 -8.69
CA ARG A 43 -47.78 9.03 -9.82
C ARG A 43 -46.54 9.83 -9.42
N HIS A 44 -46.48 10.34 -8.20
CA HIS A 44 -45.32 11.09 -7.72
C HIS A 44 -44.10 10.20 -7.47
N TYR A 45 -44.34 8.94 -7.11
CA TYR A 45 -43.30 8.03 -6.67
C TYR A 45 -43.03 6.90 -7.68
N ILE A 46 -44.06 6.49 -8.44
CA ILE A 46 -44.01 5.42 -9.44
C ILE A 46 -43.34 4.14 -8.91
N TYR A 47 -43.78 3.74 -7.72
CA TYR A 47 -43.57 2.41 -7.13
C TYR A 47 -44.80 2.05 -6.27
N CYS A 48 -44.99 0.76 -6.00
CA CYS A 48 -46.10 0.34 -5.16
C CYS A 48 -45.77 0.53 -3.67
N THR A 49 -46.40 1.51 -3.03
CA THR A 49 -46.23 1.80 -1.59
C THR A 49 -46.69 0.65 -0.72
N TYR A 50 -47.81 0.01 -1.06
CA TYR A 50 -48.32 -1.15 -0.33
C TYR A 50 -47.31 -2.31 -0.30
N CYS A 51 -46.72 -2.65 -1.45
CA CYS A 51 -45.69 -3.68 -1.51
C CYS A 51 -44.41 -3.23 -0.79
N TYR A 52 -44.06 -1.94 -0.86
CA TYR A 52 -42.90 -1.38 -0.17
C TYR A 52 -43.04 -1.44 1.36
N ASP A 53 -44.22 -1.16 1.89
CA ASP A 53 -44.49 -1.19 3.34
C ASP A 53 -44.40 -2.62 3.89
N LYS A 54 -44.82 -3.60 3.08
CA LYS A 54 -44.73 -5.04 3.40
C LYS A 54 -43.35 -5.65 3.22
N GLU A 55 -42.49 -5.05 2.41
CA GLU A 55 -41.11 -5.52 2.24
C GLU A 55 -40.33 -5.30 3.54
N THR A 56 -39.51 -6.25 3.95
CA THR A 56 -38.70 -6.14 5.18
C THR A 56 -37.22 -5.98 4.88
N ASP A 57 -36.78 -6.33 3.66
CA ASP A 57 -35.40 -6.16 3.21
C ASP A 57 -35.14 -4.70 2.81
N THR A 58 -34.28 -4.02 3.57
CA THR A 58 -33.89 -2.62 3.33
C THR A 58 -33.30 -2.38 1.95
N ASN A 59 -32.56 -3.35 1.39
CA ASN A 59 -32.02 -3.24 0.04
C ASN A 59 -33.17 -3.29 -0.97
N LYS A 60 -34.08 -4.26 -0.87
CA LYS A 60 -35.25 -4.36 -1.75
C LYS A 60 -36.13 -3.12 -1.67
N LYS A 61 -36.36 -2.57 -0.47
CA LYS A 61 -37.03 -1.26 -0.30
C LYS A 61 -36.35 -0.15 -1.10
N GLY A 62 -35.02 -0.09 -1.06
CA GLY A 62 -34.24 0.85 -1.87
C GLY A 62 -34.34 0.62 -3.38
N GLN A 63 -34.40 -0.64 -3.84
CA GLN A 63 -34.65 -0.98 -5.25
C GLN A 63 -36.04 -0.50 -5.69
N MET A 64 -37.03 -0.65 -4.81
CA MET A 64 -38.40 -0.24 -5.09
C MET A 64 -38.51 1.28 -5.28
N THR A 65 -37.83 2.07 -4.45
CA THR A 65 -37.92 3.54 -4.49
C THR A 65 -37.08 4.19 -5.59
N LEU A 66 -35.84 3.73 -5.80
CA LEU A 66 -34.86 4.41 -6.67
C LEU A 66 -34.44 3.58 -7.88
N GLY A 67 -34.88 2.32 -7.95
CA GLY A 67 -34.52 1.38 -8.99
C GLY A 67 -33.20 0.66 -8.73
N SER A 68 -33.08 -0.49 -9.38
CA SER A 68 -31.81 -1.21 -9.53
C SER A 68 -31.30 -1.08 -10.95
N LYS A 69 -29.99 -1.05 -11.12
CA LYS A 69 -29.39 -1.25 -12.44
C LYS A 69 -28.46 -2.44 -12.46
N ILE A 70 -28.48 -3.15 -13.58
CA ILE A 70 -27.55 -4.24 -13.84
C ILE A 70 -26.19 -3.63 -14.18
N PHE A 71 -25.17 -4.05 -13.44
CA PHE A 71 -23.77 -3.86 -13.75
C PHE A 71 -23.35 -4.96 -14.71
N LYS A 72 -23.08 -4.59 -15.95
CA LYS A 72 -22.71 -5.52 -17.01
C LYS A 72 -21.23 -5.86 -16.94
N THR A 73 -20.84 -7.01 -17.46
CA THR A 73 -19.40 -7.37 -17.52
C THR A 73 -18.59 -6.35 -18.33
N LEU A 74 -19.18 -5.76 -19.37
CA LEU A 74 -18.55 -4.68 -20.15
C LEU A 74 -18.30 -3.39 -19.34
N ASP A 75 -18.98 -3.20 -18.20
CA ASP A 75 -18.79 -2.02 -17.36
C ASP A 75 -17.47 -2.06 -16.59
N TYR A 76 -16.77 -3.20 -16.58
CA TYR A 76 -15.39 -3.27 -16.11
C TYR A 76 -14.40 -2.53 -17.02
N ASN A 77 -14.76 -2.24 -18.28
CA ASN A 77 -13.91 -1.41 -19.15
C ASN A 77 -13.88 0.06 -18.73
N LEU A 78 -14.89 0.50 -17.96
CA LEU A 78 -14.94 1.84 -17.39
C LEU A 78 -14.01 1.94 -16.18
N ASP A 79 -13.39 3.10 -15.99
CA ASP A 79 -12.66 3.37 -14.75
C ASP A 79 -13.60 3.61 -13.55
N LEU A 80 -13.06 3.67 -12.34
CA LEU A 80 -13.87 3.85 -11.13
C LEU A 80 -14.68 5.16 -11.12
N LYS A 81 -14.14 6.24 -11.70
CA LYS A 81 -14.81 7.55 -11.79
C LYS A 81 -15.96 7.50 -12.79
N GLU A 82 -15.78 6.85 -13.92
CA GLU A 82 -16.80 6.63 -14.93
C GLU A 82 -17.93 5.75 -14.40
N ARG A 83 -17.61 4.65 -13.70
CA ARG A 83 -18.63 3.79 -13.05
C ARG A 83 -19.41 4.56 -11.99
N ARG A 84 -18.71 5.36 -11.17
CA ARG A 84 -19.35 6.27 -10.21
C ARG A 84 -20.37 7.17 -10.90
N ALA A 85 -19.97 7.86 -11.96
CA ALA A 85 -20.86 8.74 -12.71
C ALA A 85 -22.07 7.99 -13.31
N LYS A 86 -21.83 6.79 -13.87
CA LYS A 86 -22.86 5.95 -14.48
C LYS A 86 -23.90 5.43 -13.49
N TYR A 87 -23.46 5.02 -12.29
CA TYR A 87 -24.32 4.33 -11.32
C TYR A 87 -24.76 5.19 -10.13
N TRP A 88 -24.22 6.40 -9.97
CA TRP A 88 -24.47 7.30 -8.83
C TRP A 88 -25.96 7.49 -8.49
N LYS A 89 -26.84 7.53 -9.50
CA LYS A 89 -28.29 7.78 -9.34
C LYS A 89 -29.08 6.55 -8.89
N PHE A 90 -28.47 5.36 -8.87
CA PHE A 90 -29.17 4.09 -8.56
C PHE A 90 -28.88 3.67 -7.12
N TYR A 91 -29.91 3.20 -6.42
CA TYR A 91 -29.77 2.72 -5.04
C TYR A 91 -29.27 1.28 -4.97
N GLY A 92 -29.79 0.43 -5.85
CA GLY A 92 -29.30 -0.92 -6.07
C GLY A 92 -28.45 -1.01 -7.33
N ILE A 93 -27.31 -1.68 -7.24
CA ILE A 93 -26.55 -2.14 -8.41
C ILE A 93 -26.44 -3.66 -8.26
N LEU A 94 -26.87 -4.42 -9.27
CA LEU A 94 -26.79 -5.87 -9.27
C LEU A 94 -25.76 -6.32 -10.30
N CYS A 95 -24.88 -7.25 -9.94
CA CYS A 95 -23.95 -7.84 -10.89
C CYS A 95 -24.69 -8.76 -11.87
N GLU A 96 -24.46 -8.57 -13.17
CA GLU A 96 -25.03 -9.40 -14.25
C GLU A 96 -24.71 -10.89 -14.08
N GLU A 97 -23.47 -11.22 -13.68
CA GLU A 97 -23.01 -12.61 -13.63
C GLU A 97 -23.53 -13.41 -12.43
N CYS A 98 -23.66 -12.75 -11.27
CA CYS A 98 -23.98 -13.46 -10.03
C CYS A 98 -25.24 -12.97 -9.32
N ASN A 99 -25.92 -11.96 -9.89
CA ASN A 99 -27.12 -11.32 -9.32
C ASN A 99 -26.97 -10.78 -7.90
N LYS A 100 -25.72 -10.67 -7.39
CA LYS A 100 -25.45 -10.10 -6.07
C LYS A 100 -25.37 -8.59 -6.13
N ALA A 101 -25.77 -7.96 -5.03
CA ALA A 101 -25.67 -6.52 -4.86
C ALA A 101 -24.20 -6.07 -4.82
N ILE A 102 -23.90 -5.04 -5.61
CA ILE A 102 -22.62 -4.33 -5.62
C ILE A 102 -22.70 -3.21 -4.59
N LYS A 103 -21.70 -3.14 -3.71
CA LYS A 103 -21.57 -2.07 -2.74
C LYS A 103 -21.23 -0.76 -3.46
N ARG A 104 -21.98 0.29 -3.13
CA ARG A 104 -21.77 1.65 -3.68
C ARG A 104 -20.35 2.22 -3.51
N PRO A 105 -19.56 2.01 -2.45
CA PRO A 105 -18.19 2.54 -2.43
C PRO A 105 -17.28 1.92 -3.51
N ASP A 106 -17.56 0.68 -3.88
CA ASP A 106 -16.64 -0.16 -4.65
C ASP A 106 -16.90 -0.06 -6.16
N TYR A 107 -18.17 -0.04 -6.60
CA TYR A 107 -18.56 -0.06 -8.03
C TYR A 107 -17.90 -1.19 -8.84
N TYR A 108 -17.68 -2.34 -8.21
CA TYR A 108 -17.35 -3.62 -8.84
C TYR A 108 -17.94 -4.76 -8.02
N CYS A 109 -18.17 -5.93 -8.63
CA CYS A 109 -18.68 -7.07 -7.90
C CYS A 109 -17.58 -7.72 -7.05
N THR A 110 -17.61 -7.52 -5.73
CA THR A 110 -16.66 -8.13 -4.80
C THR A 110 -16.74 -9.66 -4.82
N TYR A 111 -17.94 -10.22 -4.94
CA TYR A 111 -18.13 -11.66 -4.99
C TYR A 111 -17.47 -12.31 -6.23
N CYS A 112 -17.63 -11.71 -7.41
CA CYS A 112 -16.94 -12.19 -8.61
C CYS A 112 -15.43 -11.95 -8.49
N TYR A 113 -15.01 -10.79 -7.96
CA TYR A 113 -13.61 -10.43 -7.78
C TYR A 113 -12.86 -11.40 -6.85
N ASP A 114 -13.49 -11.85 -5.77
CA ASP A 114 -12.89 -12.79 -4.82
C ASP A 114 -12.69 -14.18 -5.44
N LYS A 115 -13.59 -14.58 -6.36
CA LYS A 115 -13.52 -15.85 -7.11
C LYS A 115 -12.59 -15.82 -8.29
N GLU A 116 -12.33 -14.67 -8.89
CA GLU A 116 -11.38 -14.54 -9.99
C GLU A 116 -9.97 -14.94 -9.49
N THR A 117 -9.16 -15.52 -10.37
CA THR A 117 -7.78 -15.93 -10.06
C THR A 117 -6.77 -15.21 -10.94
N ASP A 118 -7.17 -14.80 -12.13
CA ASP A 118 -6.32 -14.07 -13.07
C ASP A 118 -6.09 -12.62 -12.58
N THR A 119 -4.83 -12.25 -12.39
CA THR A 119 -4.43 -10.93 -11.89
C THR A 119 -4.87 -9.80 -12.83
N ASN A 120 -4.77 -10.00 -14.15
CA ASN A 120 -5.18 -8.99 -15.11
C ASN A 120 -6.69 -8.72 -14.98
N LYS A 121 -7.49 -9.80 -14.95
CA LYS A 121 -8.94 -9.69 -14.78
C LYS A 121 -9.29 -9.02 -13.46
N LYS A 122 -8.63 -9.38 -12.34
CA LYS A 122 -8.82 -8.67 -11.07
C LYS A 122 -8.51 -7.18 -11.16
N GLY A 123 -7.40 -6.83 -11.83
CA GLY A 123 -7.02 -5.45 -12.09
C GLY A 123 -8.09 -4.69 -12.86
N HIS A 124 -8.53 -5.25 -13.99
CA HIS A 124 -9.62 -4.72 -14.80
C HIS A 124 -10.92 -4.56 -13.99
N MET A 125 -11.27 -5.57 -13.20
CA MET A 125 -12.48 -5.52 -12.37
C MET A 125 -12.45 -4.36 -11.37
N LYS A 126 -11.31 -4.11 -10.72
CA LYS A 126 -11.21 -3.09 -9.66
C LYS A 126 -10.91 -1.68 -10.19
N PHE A 127 -10.05 -1.56 -11.20
CA PHE A 127 -9.47 -0.30 -11.64
C PHE A 127 -9.85 0.10 -13.07
N GLY A 128 -10.50 -0.78 -13.82
CA GLY A 128 -10.71 -0.62 -15.25
C GLY A 128 -9.41 -0.81 -16.01
N SER A 129 -9.20 -0.06 -17.10
CA SER A 129 -7.95 -0.14 -17.87
C SER A 129 -6.77 0.60 -17.22
N ASN A 130 -7.00 1.37 -16.16
CA ASN A 130 -6.02 2.23 -15.51
C ASN A 130 -5.30 1.53 -14.36
N PHE A 131 -4.58 0.43 -14.64
CA PHE A 131 -3.76 -0.26 -13.66
C PHE A 131 -2.46 -0.80 -14.27
N SER A 132 -1.62 -1.38 -13.42
CA SER A 132 -0.44 -2.14 -13.82
C SER A 132 -0.21 -3.31 -12.89
N ILE A 133 0.55 -4.28 -13.41
CA ILE A 133 0.93 -5.46 -12.66
C ILE A 133 2.39 -5.32 -12.27
N PHE A 134 2.63 -5.52 -10.98
CA PHE A 134 3.95 -5.69 -10.42
C PHE A 134 4.33 -7.16 -10.53
N LYS A 135 5.35 -7.41 -11.34
CA LYS A 135 5.88 -8.75 -11.58
C LYS A 135 6.95 -9.10 -10.57
N THR A 136 7.18 -10.38 -10.34
CA THR A 136 8.27 -10.88 -9.48
C THR A 136 9.62 -10.44 -10.03
N SER A 137 9.76 -10.38 -11.36
CA SER A 137 10.94 -9.82 -12.03
C SER A 137 11.20 -8.35 -11.70
N ASP A 138 10.19 -7.60 -11.25
CA ASP A 138 10.35 -6.19 -10.88
C ASP A 138 11.14 -6.02 -9.58
N TYR A 139 11.35 -7.10 -8.82
CA TYR A 139 12.32 -7.10 -7.72
C TYR A 139 13.78 -7.00 -8.18
N ASN A 140 14.06 -7.26 -9.45
CA ASN A 140 15.38 -7.01 -10.05
C ASN A 140 15.61 -5.54 -10.40
N LEU A 141 14.57 -4.71 -10.33
CA LEU A 141 14.70 -3.27 -10.48
C LEU A 141 15.10 -2.64 -9.15
N ASN A 142 15.96 -1.63 -9.18
CA ASN A 142 16.23 -0.76 -8.03
C ASN A 142 15.02 0.17 -7.76
N LEU A 143 15.02 0.86 -6.62
CA LEU A 143 13.90 1.71 -6.23
C LEU A 143 13.62 2.83 -7.24
N GLY A 144 14.66 3.45 -7.81
CA GLY A 144 14.53 4.51 -8.81
C GLY A 144 13.87 4.01 -10.09
N GLU A 145 14.25 2.84 -10.58
CA GLU A 145 13.65 2.17 -11.74
C GLU A 145 12.19 1.79 -11.49
N ARG A 146 11.86 1.31 -10.28
CA ARG A 146 10.47 1.03 -9.91
C ARG A 146 9.64 2.31 -9.87
N ILE A 147 10.20 3.42 -9.37
CA ILE A 147 9.55 4.73 -9.40
C ILE A 147 9.33 5.18 -10.85
N ALA A 148 10.32 5.03 -11.74
CA ALA A 148 10.14 5.38 -13.14
C ALA A 148 9.06 4.51 -13.82
N LYS A 149 9.03 3.21 -13.52
CA LYS A 149 8.06 2.27 -14.09
C LYS A 149 6.64 2.50 -13.60
N PHE A 150 6.46 2.75 -12.30
CA PHE A 150 5.15 2.78 -11.64
C PHE A 150 4.73 4.17 -11.16
N GLY A 151 5.54 5.20 -11.35
CA GLY A 151 5.34 6.55 -10.80
C GLY A 151 4.02 7.19 -11.20
N LYS A 152 3.47 6.84 -12.38
CA LYS A 152 2.13 7.30 -12.82
C LYS A 152 0.97 6.81 -11.93
N PHE A 153 1.20 5.77 -11.12
CA PHE A 153 0.24 5.26 -10.14
C PHE A 153 0.55 5.74 -8.71
N TYR A 154 1.61 6.52 -8.53
CA TYR A 154 1.99 7.09 -7.25
C TYR A 154 1.06 8.26 -6.92
N GLY A 155 0.36 8.19 -5.78
CA GLY A 155 -0.55 9.25 -5.31
C GLY A 155 -1.99 9.18 -5.85
N ILE A 156 -2.25 8.48 -6.95
CA ILE A 156 -3.60 8.25 -7.49
C ILE A 156 -4.02 6.83 -7.12
N LEU A 157 -4.85 6.66 -6.07
CA LEU A 157 -5.66 5.46 -5.79
C LEU A 157 -5.05 4.14 -6.34
N CYS A 158 -3.87 3.79 -5.82
CA CYS A 158 -3.12 2.54 -5.99
C CYS A 158 -3.66 1.54 -7.05
N GLY A 159 -3.29 1.75 -8.32
CA GLY A 159 -3.59 0.86 -9.45
C GLY A 159 -2.52 -0.20 -9.71
N ILE A 160 -1.79 -0.66 -8.70
CA ILE A 160 -0.73 -1.67 -8.88
C ILE A 160 -1.17 -2.97 -8.18
N LEU A 161 -1.23 -4.08 -8.91
CA LEU A 161 -1.49 -5.40 -8.34
C LEU A 161 -0.24 -6.27 -8.40
N CYS A 162 0.04 -6.98 -7.32
CA CYS A 162 1.06 -8.02 -7.30
C CYS A 162 0.57 -9.26 -8.06
N GLU A 163 1.37 -9.75 -9.01
CA GLU A 163 1.03 -10.96 -9.78
C GLU A 163 0.91 -12.21 -8.90
N GLU A 164 1.75 -12.35 -7.88
CA GLU A 164 1.81 -13.58 -7.08
C GLU A 164 0.62 -13.73 -6.11
N CYS A 165 0.18 -12.62 -5.51
CA CYS A 165 -0.80 -12.66 -4.44
C CYS A 165 -2.08 -11.87 -4.72
N ASN A 166 -2.17 -11.21 -5.88
CA ASN A 166 -3.32 -10.40 -6.29
C ASN A 166 -3.65 -9.25 -5.32
N LYS A 167 -2.73 -8.90 -4.40
CA LYS A 167 -2.90 -7.79 -3.48
C LYS A 167 -2.38 -6.50 -4.11
N GLU A 168 -3.03 -5.42 -3.71
CA GLU A 168 -2.69 -4.08 -4.13
C GLU A 168 -1.37 -3.62 -3.49
N ILE A 169 -0.47 -3.10 -4.32
CA ILE A 169 0.79 -2.51 -3.90
C ILE A 169 0.58 -1.01 -3.75
N LYS A 170 0.92 -0.50 -2.57
CA LYS A 170 0.82 0.91 -2.20
C LYS A 170 2.18 1.61 -2.37
N LEU A 171 2.34 2.77 -1.72
CA LEU A 171 3.51 3.69 -1.81
C LEU A 171 4.89 3.04 -1.78
N ARG A 172 5.06 1.86 -1.19
CA ARG A 172 6.39 1.28 -1.00
C ARG A 172 6.99 0.63 -2.27
N LEU A 173 6.22 0.49 -3.35
CA LEU A 173 6.67 -0.12 -4.62
C LEU A 173 7.29 -1.52 -4.45
N TYR A 174 6.78 -2.26 -3.47
CA TYR A 174 6.96 -3.69 -3.29
C TYR A 174 5.71 -4.29 -2.66
N CYS A 175 5.48 -5.58 -2.85
CA CYS A 175 4.35 -6.25 -2.22
C CYS A 175 4.64 -6.58 -0.76
N THR A 176 3.99 -5.89 0.18
CA THR A 176 4.15 -6.15 1.62
C THR A 176 3.69 -7.56 1.99
N TYR A 177 2.62 -8.06 1.36
CA TYR A 177 2.11 -9.40 1.65
C TYR A 177 3.10 -10.50 1.24
N CYS A 178 3.73 -10.39 0.08
CA CYS A 178 4.80 -11.32 -0.32
C CYS A 178 6.02 -11.16 0.58
N TYR A 179 6.39 -9.92 0.94
CA TYR A 179 7.52 -9.65 1.83
C TYR A 179 7.35 -10.26 3.23
N ASP A 180 6.14 -10.18 3.80
CA ASP A 180 5.85 -10.72 5.12
C ASP A 180 5.93 -12.25 5.12
N ARG A 181 5.51 -12.90 4.02
CA ARG A 181 5.55 -14.35 3.83
C ARG A 181 6.92 -14.89 3.44
N GLU A 182 7.78 -14.08 2.84
CA GLU A 182 9.13 -14.50 2.49
C GLU A 182 9.89 -14.90 3.76
N THR A 183 10.77 -15.90 3.66
CA THR A 183 11.58 -16.40 4.78
C THR A 183 13.06 -16.28 4.50
N ASP A 184 13.44 -16.26 3.22
CA ASP A 184 14.80 -16.00 2.80
C ASP A 184 15.15 -14.54 3.07
N THR A 185 16.11 -14.34 3.97
CA THR A 185 16.55 -13.00 4.35
C THR A 185 17.09 -12.24 3.14
N ASN A 186 17.90 -12.85 2.27
CA ASN A 186 18.47 -12.16 1.11
C ASN A 186 17.38 -11.76 0.10
N LYS A 187 16.35 -12.60 -0.11
CA LYS A 187 15.20 -12.22 -0.93
C LYS A 187 14.43 -11.04 -0.32
N LYS A 188 14.16 -11.05 0.99
CA LYS A 188 13.53 -9.89 1.65
C LYS A 188 14.30 -8.59 1.43
N ARG A 189 15.64 -8.67 1.50
CA ARG A 189 16.53 -7.52 1.26
C ARG A 189 16.42 -7.03 -0.18
N GLN A 190 16.46 -7.93 -1.15
CA GLN A 190 16.27 -7.61 -2.56
C GLN A 190 14.88 -6.99 -2.86
N MET A 191 13.83 -7.49 -2.19
CA MET A 191 12.49 -6.92 -2.34
C MET A 191 12.42 -5.46 -1.88
N LEU A 192 13.15 -5.11 -0.82
CA LEU A 192 13.19 -3.76 -0.25
C LEU A 192 14.00 -2.78 -1.12
N LEU A 193 15.20 -3.18 -1.54
CA LEU A 193 16.21 -2.27 -2.10
C LEU A 193 16.53 -2.49 -3.59
N GLY A 194 16.10 -3.62 -4.16
CA GLY A 194 16.58 -4.09 -5.46
C GLY A 194 17.86 -4.92 -5.32
N PRO A 195 18.55 -5.25 -6.43
CA PRO A 195 19.72 -6.13 -6.40
C PRO A 195 21.01 -5.44 -5.92
N ASN A 196 21.10 -4.11 -6.01
CA ASN A 196 22.31 -3.34 -5.75
C ASN A 196 22.40 -2.89 -4.28
N PHE A 197 22.42 -3.85 -3.33
CA PHE A 197 22.52 -3.56 -1.89
C PHE A 197 23.72 -4.24 -1.23
N GLY A 198 24.17 -3.68 -0.11
CA GLY A 198 25.27 -4.20 0.69
C GLY A 198 24.82 -4.70 2.05
N ILE A 199 25.60 -5.61 2.64
CA ILE A 199 25.44 -6.07 4.03
C ILE A 199 26.65 -5.59 4.81
N LEU A 200 26.40 -4.95 5.96
CA LEU A 200 27.44 -4.48 6.88
C LEU A 200 27.60 -5.45 8.06
N ASP A 201 28.79 -6.05 8.17
CA ASP A 201 29.24 -7.03 9.18
C ASP A 201 30.17 -6.42 10.25
N TYR A 202 30.41 -5.11 10.18
CA TYR A 202 31.29 -4.31 11.04
C TYR A 202 32.78 -4.66 11.04
N ASN A 203 33.23 -5.65 10.26
CA ASN A 203 34.63 -6.09 10.23
C ASN A 203 35.56 -5.02 9.62
N SER A 204 35.08 -4.33 8.60
CA SER A 204 35.79 -3.21 7.96
C SER A 204 35.78 -1.94 8.82
N ASN A 205 36.83 -1.13 8.71
CA ASN A 205 36.86 0.20 9.32
C ASN A 205 35.94 1.19 8.58
N LEU A 206 35.67 2.36 9.18
CA LEU A 206 34.74 3.34 8.62
C LEU A 206 35.12 3.82 7.21
N LYS A 207 36.42 3.96 6.92
CA LYS A 207 36.91 4.40 5.60
C LYS A 207 36.63 3.35 4.53
N GLU A 208 36.98 2.09 4.79
CA GLU A 208 36.69 0.95 3.91
C GLU A 208 35.18 0.80 3.66
N ARG A 209 34.34 0.97 4.69
CA ARG A 209 32.87 0.92 4.53
C ARG A 209 32.37 1.99 3.57
N ARG A 210 32.89 3.22 3.67
CA ARG A 210 32.53 4.31 2.77
C ARG A 210 32.84 3.94 1.33
N GLU A 211 34.08 3.53 1.06
CA GLU A 211 34.53 3.17 -0.28
C GLU A 211 33.72 1.99 -0.85
N LYS A 212 33.50 0.94 -0.04
CA LYS A 212 32.78 -0.27 -0.46
C LYS A 212 31.32 -0.03 -0.79
N TYR A 213 30.64 0.83 -0.03
CA TYR A 213 29.18 0.95 -0.10
C TYR A 213 28.66 2.26 -0.72
N MET A 214 29.53 3.21 -1.08
CA MET A 214 29.14 4.53 -1.62
C MET A 214 28.25 4.47 -2.86
N ASN A 215 28.42 3.47 -3.72
CA ASN A 215 27.68 3.32 -4.98
C ASN A 215 26.50 2.33 -4.91
N LEU A 216 26.20 1.79 -3.72
CA LEU A 216 25.06 0.87 -3.55
C LEU A 216 23.79 1.65 -3.30
N ASP A 217 22.64 1.07 -3.65
CA ASP A 217 21.31 1.67 -3.47
C ASP A 217 20.83 1.59 -2.02
N GLY A 218 21.32 0.64 -1.24
CA GLY A 218 21.10 0.58 0.19
C GLY A 218 22.09 -0.32 0.91
N ILE A 219 22.18 -0.16 2.22
CA ILE A 219 23.07 -0.94 3.09
C ILE A 219 22.23 -1.46 4.24
N LEU A 220 22.32 -2.75 4.53
CA LEU A 220 21.60 -3.35 5.64
C LEU A 220 22.57 -3.82 6.72
N CYS A 221 22.17 -3.63 7.96
CA CYS A 221 22.88 -4.20 9.09
C CYS A 221 22.69 -5.72 9.12
N GLU A 222 23.77 -6.48 9.19
CA GLU A 222 23.70 -7.94 9.32
C GLU A 222 22.97 -8.37 10.60
N LYS A 223 23.20 -7.67 11.72
CA LYS A 223 22.67 -8.04 13.04
C LYS A 223 21.17 -7.82 13.19
N CYS A 224 20.65 -6.70 12.68
CA CYS A 224 19.25 -6.31 12.91
C CYS A 224 18.41 -6.20 11.63
N ASN A 225 19.00 -6.42 10.46
CA ASN A 225 18.37 -6.29 9.14
C ASN A 225 17.75 -4.92 8.83
N GLN A 226 18.04 -3.89 9.63
CA GLN A 226 17.60 -2.54 9.36
C GLN A 226 18.51 -1.85 8.35
N GLU A 227 17.91 -0.99 7.54
CA GLU A 227 18.64 -0.14 6.62
C GLU A 227 19.49 0.89 7.37
N ILE A 228 20.73 1.02 6.92
CA ILE A 228 21.72 1.92 7.45
C ILE A 228 21.68 3.21 6.63
N ASN A 229 21.70 4.33 7.34
CA ASN A 229 21.86 5.62 6.71
C ASN A 229 23.26 5.71 6.04
N LYS A 230 23.28 5.92 4.72
CA LYS A 230 24.50 6.03 3.91
C LYS A 230 25.41 7.21 4.27
N TYR A 231 24.98 8.17 5.07
CA TYR A 231 25.85 9.25 5.54
C TYR A 231 26.73 8.82 6.72
N VAL A 232 26.31 7.79 7.47
CA VAL A 232 27.00 7.39 8.71
C VAL A 232 27.74 6.06 8.59
N TYR A 233 27.34 5.15 7.71
CA TYR A 233 28.00 3.85 7.47
C TYR A 233 28.18 2.97 8.73
N TYR A 234 27.26 3.12 9.70
CA TYR A 234 27.07 2.18 10.81
C TYR A 234 25.59 2.13 11.19
N CYS A 235 25.15 1.03 11.81
CA CYS A 235 23.76 0.94 12.28
C CYS A 235 23.58 1.73 13.57
N THR A 236 22.85 2.84 13.50
CA THR A 236 22.51 3.68 14.64
C THR A 236 21.67 2.94 15.68
N TYR A 237 20.78 2.04 15.25
CA TYR A 237 19.96 1.23 16.14
C TYR A 237 20.81 0.25 16.98
N CYS A 238 21.68 -0.54 16.34
CA CYS A 238 22.58 -1.44 17.06
C CYS A 238 23.52 -0.67 17.98
N HIS A 239 24.06 0.46 17.51
CA HIS A 239 24.92 1.32 18.33
C HIS A 239 24.19 1.87 19.57
N ALA A 240 22.94 2.30 19.43
CA ALA A 240 22.15 2.85 20.54
C ALA A 240 21.83 1.78 21.59
N LYS A 241 21.56 0.53 21.15
CA LYS A 241 21.27 -0.60 22.04
C LYS A 241 22.50 -1.23 22.70
N GLU A 242 23.68 -1.07 22.11
CA GLU A 242 24.91 -1.64 22.66
C GLU A 242 25.33 -0.90 23.92
N THR A 243 25.54 -1.67 24.99
CA THR A 243 25.95 -1.19 26.31
C THR A 243 27.44 -1.35 26.54
N ASP A 244 28.06 -2.35 25.91
CA ASP A 244 29.50 -2.56 25.98
C ASP A 244 30.22 -1.47 25.17
N VAL A 245 31.06 -0.70 25.84
CA VAL A 245 31.76 0.45 25.26
C VAL A 245 32.62 0.03 24.05
N ILE A 246 33.34 -1.09 24.16
CA ILE A 246 34.26 -1.56 23.14
C ILE A 246 33.46 -2.00 21.91
N LYS A 247 32.41 -2.80 22.09
CA LYS A 247 31.51 -3.23 21.00
C LYS A 247 30.79 -2.05 20.36
N LYS A 248 30.37 -1.06 21.15
CA LYS A 248 29.70 0.15 20.67
C LYS A 248 30.61 0.96 19.76
N ASN A 249 31.86 1.15 20.16
CA ASN A 249 32.87 1.80 19.33
C ASN A 249 33.21 0.96 18.09
N HIS A 250 33.26 -0.37 18.20
CA HIS A 250 33.46 -1.26 17.06
C HIS A 250 32.32 -1.16 16.03
N ILE A 251 31.06 -1.02 16.47
CA ILE A 251 29.93 -0.78 15.56
C ILE A 251 30.14 0.52 14.78
N LYS A 252 30.56 1.60 15.47
CA LYS A 252 30.73 2.93 14.87
C LYS A 252 31.95 3.02 13.96
N PHE A 253 33.11 2.57 14.42
CA PHE A 253 34.41 2.79 13.77
C PHE A 253 34.98 1.55 13.07
N GLY A 254 34.48 0.35 13.40
CA GLY A 254 35.03 -0.93 12.96
C GLY A 254 36.26 -1.34 13.75
N SER A 255 37.17 -2.05 13.09
CA SER A 255 38.34 -2.67 13.73
C SER A 255 39.50 -1.71 14.01
N ASN A 256 39.49 -0.48 13.46
CA ASN A 256 40.64 0.44 13.50
C ASN A 256 40.47 1.63 14.48
N PHE A 257 40.26 1.36 15.76
CA PHE A 257 40.28 2.38 16.82
C PHE A 257 41.17 1.96 17.99
N GLY A 258 41.77 2.96 18.64
CA GLY A 258 42.56 2.80 19.86
C GLY A 258 41.76 3.22 21.09
N ILE A 259 42.04 2.59 22.22
CA ILE A 259 41.52 3.00 23.54
C ILE A 259 42.62 3.78 24.24
N PHE A 260 42.29 4.99 24.70
CA PHE A 260 43.15 5.82 25.54
C PHE A 260 42.86 5.50 26.99
N GLU A 261 43.81 4.80 27.60
CA GLU A 261 43.71 4.25 28.95
C GLU A 261 44.15 5.29 29.98
N THR A 262 43.76 5.08 31.23
CA THR A 262 44.15 5.97 32.33
C THR A 262 45.68 6.08 32.49
N PHE A 263 46.43 5.02 32.19
CA PHE A 263 47.89 5.05 32.30
C PHE A 263 48.58 5.83 31.17
N ASP A 264 47.88 6.15 30.08
CA ASP A 264 48.43 6.93 28.97
C ASP A 264 48.69 8.39 29.32
N TYR A 265 48.16 8.86 30.45
CA TYR A 265 48.52 10.16 31.02
C TYR A 265 49.97 10.22 31.53
N ASN A 266 50.59 9.07 31.84
CA ASN A 266 52.00 9.00 32.23
C ASN A 266 52.95 9.14 31.03
N LEU A 267 52.43 8.95 29.80
CA LEU A 267 53.20 9.12 28.58
C LEU A 267 53.28 10.60 28.19
N ASN A 268 54.45 11.02 27.71
CA ASN A 268 54.59 12.33 27.08
C ASN A 268 53.87 12.37 25.72
N LEU A 269 53.74 13.58 25.13
CA LEU A 269 52.98 13.77 23.90
C LEU A 269 53.55 12.97 22.70
N GLU A 270 54.87 12.87 22.58
CA GLU A 270 55.51 12.13 21.48
C GLU A 270 55.31 10.63 21.64
N GLU A 271 55.39 10.10 22.85
CA GLU A 271 55.07 8.70 23.15
C GLU A 271 53.62 8.36 22.78
N ARG A 272 52.65 9.23 23.10
CA ARG A 272 51.24 9.03 22.73
C ARG A 272 51.02 9.09 21.22
N LYS A 273 51.67 10.03 20.52
CA LYS A 273 51.65 10.10 19.05
C LYS A 273 52.11 8.79 18.42
N VAL A 274 53.21 8.22 18.91
CA VAL A 274 53.74 6.95 18.42
C VAL A 274 52.78 5.80 18.72
N LYS A 275 52.29 5.67 19.97
CA LYS A 275 51.35 4.62 20.39
C LYS A 275 50.10 4.58 19.50
N TYR A 276 49.53 5.75 19.20
CA TYR A 276 48.25 5.84 18.51
C TYR A 276 48.32 6.13 17.00
N LYS A 277 49.52 6.24 16.42
CA LYS A 277 49.74 6.60 15.00
C LYS A 277 48.93 5.76 14.00
N LYS A 278 48.77 4.47 14.29
CA LYS A 278 48.11 3.49 13.40
C LYS A 278 46.58 3.52 13.44
N TYR A 279 45.99 4.09 14.48
CA TYR A 279 44.53 4.06 14.67
C TYR A 279 43.88 5.28 14.02
N ASP A 280 42.74 5.09 13.37
CA ASP A 280 41.98 6.20 12.76
C ASP A 280 41.29 7.05 13.82
N HIS A 281 40.77 6.40 14.86
CA HIS A 281 40.05 7.01 15.96
C HIS A 281 40.68 6.58 17.31
N ILE A 282 40.64 7.48 18.29
CA ILE A 282 41.13 7.22 19.65
C ILE A 282 39.98 7.55 20.60
N ILE A 283 39.59 6.62 21.47
CA ILE A 283 38.46 6.81 22.39
C ILE A 283 38.96 6.78 23.83
N CYS A 284 38.57 7.75 24.64
CA CYS A 284 38.88 7.74 26.06
C CYS A 284 38.12 6.62 26.78
N GLU A 285 38.83 5.79 27.54
CA GLU A 285 38.28 4.72 28.35
C GLU A 285 37.24 5.21 29.36
N LYS A 286 37.49 6.38 30.00
CA LYS A 286 36.64 6.89 31.10
C LYS A 286 35.34 7.51 30.63
N CYS A 287 35.39 8.40 29.64
CA CYS A 287 34.21 9.17 29.21
C CYS A 287 33.67 8.78 27.84
N ASN A 288 34.28 7.81 27.15
CA ASN A 288 33.88 7.34 25.82
C ASN A 288 33.84 8.42 24.73
N ASN A 289 34.51 9.55 24.96
CA ASN A 289 34.62 10.60 23.97
C ASN A 289 35.83 10.34 23.08
N GLU A 290 35.68 10.72 21.81
CA GLU A 290 36.76 10.67 20.85
C GLU A 290 37.80 11.75 21.15
N ILE A 291 39.06 11.33 21.23
CA ILE A 291 40.22 12.19 21.43
C ILE A 291 40.66 12.74 20.09
N LYS A 292 40.74 14.06 19.99
CA LYS A 292 41.31 14.72 18.83
C LYS A 292 42.81 14.40 18.74
N LYS A 293 43.23 13.82 17.61
CA LYS A 293 44.64 13.52 17.30
C LYS A 293 45.59 14.73 17.34
N GLN A 294 45.09 15.96 17.40
CA GLN A 294 45.95 17.13 17.59
C GLN A 294 46.52 17.22 19.01
N TYR A 295 45.76 16.76 20.00
CA TYR A 295 46.09 16.91 21.41
C TYR A 295 46.54 15.60 22.08
N TYR A 296 46.14 14.44 21.52
CA TYR A 296 46.36 13.11 22.14
C TYR A 296 46.04 13.11 23.64
N ASN A 297 44.94 13.77 24.00
CA ASN A 297 44.54 14.00 25.37
C ASN A 297 43.01 14.09 25.45
N CYS A 298 42.43 13.56 26.54
CA CYS A 298 41.00 13.65 26.77
C CYS A 298 40.66 14.93 27.55
N ASN A 299 40.07 15.90 26.86
CA ASN A 299 39.66 17.18 27.44
C ASN A 299 38.44 17.08 28.40
N TYR A 300 37.81 15.91 28.51
CA TYR A 300 36.62 15.69 29.33
C TYR A 300 36.91 14.95 30.64
N CYS A 301 38.10 14.35 30.75
CA CYS A 301 38.54 13.59 31.93
C CYS A 301 39.70 14.27 32.66
N TYR A 302 40.02 15.50 32.26
CA TYR A 302 40.95 16.38 32.95
C TYR A 302 40.33 16.89 34.25
#